data_AF-A0A6L8GAG7-F1
#
_entry.id   AF-A0A6L8GAG7-F1
#
_cell.length_a   1.000
_cell.length_b   1.000
_cell.length_c   1.000
_cell.angle_alpha   90.00
_cell.angle_beta   90.00
_cell.angle_gamma   90.00
#
_symmetry.space_group_name_H-M   'P 1'
#
loop_
_entity.id
_entity.type
_entity.pdbx_description
1 polymer ?
#
loop_
_entity_poly.entity_id
_entity_poly.type
_entity_poly.pdbx_seq_one_letter_code
_entity_poly.pdbx_strand_id
1 'polypeptide(L)'
;MNLFGKTFRSTLARVFPERTLFLRSDGETRFIRLTPFVQAAGISGCALVLCWTIVSSAMVVMHGFGSGTLYEQALRDQAVYESRLNKLATERNARAREAADAYVRLADALEEISTIQSQLLRSEDRRRELETGVDVMAGTLRKSMKERDDARSQSAALLAKLNENAKGLAVETTEEELAATLGFLTAALTGVAQERDDLQETADAAKDRLDEIAYEKRLEVERNERVFRQIEDAIETSLAPIKDMFAAVGLPTDSIIEQVRRRYSGQGGLLSPVVFSTSGETEEDPQLLRANEVLEQLREAELFRVAMQG
;
A
#
# COMPACT_ATOMS: atom_id res chain seq x y z
N MET A 1 27.57 -112.20 9.14
CA MET A 1 27.04 -110.84 8.93
C MET A 1 25.91 -110.59 9.94
N ASN A 2 25.79 -109.39 10.52
CA ASN A 2 24.75 -108.97 11.51
C ASN A 2 25.10 -109.05 13.01
N LEU A 3 26.36 -108.86 13.41
CA LEU A 3 26.71 -108.46 14.78
C LEU A 3 26.47 -106.95 15.02
N PHE A 4 26.68 -106.12 14.01
CA PHE A 4 26.47 -104.66 14.06
C PHE A 4 25.00 -104.26 14.31
N GLY A 5 24.05 -105.01 13.75
CA GLY A 5 22.61 -104.73 13.94
C GLY A 5 22.12 -105.03 15.36
N LYS A 6 22.68 -106.03 16.05
CA LYS A 6 22.28 -106.39 17.43
C LYS A 6 22.83 -105.39 18.45
N THR A 7 24.09 -104.97 18.31
CA THR A 7 24.70 -103.98 19.21
C THR A 7 24.06 -102.61 19.06
N PHE A 8 23.74 -102.20 17.83
CA PHE A 8 23.01 -100.96 17.54
C PHE A 8 21.59 -100.98 18.12
N ARG A 9 20.85 -102.09 17.96
CA ARG A 9 19.50 -102.22 18.53
C ARG A 9 19.51 -102.26 20.07
N SER A 10 20.53 -102.88 20.67
CA SER A 10 20.74 -102.95 22.12
C SER A 10 21.07 -101.58 22.73
N THR A 11 21.95 -100.80 22.09
CA THR A 11 22.30 -99.45 22.54
C THR A 11 21.13 -98.48 22.34
N LEU A 12 20.39 -98.60 21.24
CA LEU A 12 19.19 -97.80 20.99
C LEU A 12 18.06 -98.12 21.99
N ALA A 13 17.87 -99.38 22.37
CA ALA A 13 16.92 -99.77 23.42
C ALA A 13 17.31 -99.28 24.83
N ARG A 14 18.59 -98.98 25.06
CA ARG A 14 19.09 -98.42 26.33
C ARG A 14 18.83 -96.90 26.43
N VAL A 15 18.87 -96.20 25.30
CA VAL A 15 18.62 -94.74 25.22
C VAL A 15 17.12 -94.44 25.04
N PHE A 16 16.41 -95.27 24.26
CA PHE A 16 14.97 -95.17 24.04
C PHE A 16 14.27 -96.47 24.46
N PRO A 17 13.87 -96.60 25.74
CA PRO A 17 13.16 -97.78 26.22
C PRO A 17 11.79 -97.91 25.53
N GLU A 18 11.31 -99.14 25.36
CA GLU A 18 9.99 -99.40 24.78
C GLU A 18 8.90 -98.73 25.62
N ARG A 19 8.12 -97.84 25.01
CA ARG A 19 7.02 -97.13 25.66
C ARG A 19 5.71 -97.55 25.04
N THR A 20 4.79 -97.99 25.90
CA THR A 20 3.41 -98.29 25.53
C THR A 20 2.54 -97.08 25.87
N LEU A 21 2.01 -96.43 24.85
CA LEU A 21 1.02 -95.37 25.02
C LEU A 21 -0.38 -95.98 25.05
N PHE A 22 -1.14 -95.63 26.07
CA PHE A 22 -2.53 -96.03 26.23
C PHE A 22 -3.40 -94.89 25.74
N LEU A 23 -3.94 -95.00 24.53
CA LEU A 23 -4.99 -94.10 24.07
C LEU A 23 -6.34 -94.77 24.32
N ARG A 24 -7.17 -94.11 25.12
CA ARG A 24 -8.57 -94.46 25.34
C ARG A 24 -9.42 -93.43 24.61
N SER A 25 -10.12 -93.86 23.57
CA SER A 25 -11.12 -93.06 22.86
C SER A 25 -12.45 -93.82 22.89
N ASP A 26 -13.55 -93.11 23.12
CA ASP A 26 -14.89 -93.56 23.56
C ASP A 26 -15.33 -94.98 23.13
N GLY A 27 -14.83 -95.98 23.86
CA GLY A 27 -15.27 -97.37 23.79
C GLY A 27 -14.17 -98.39 23.45
N GLU A 28 -13.01 -97.97 22.94
CA GLU A 28 -11.96 -98.90 22.50
C GLU A 28 -10.56 -98.47 23.01
N THR A 29 -9.86 -99.36 23.72
CA THR A 29 -8.47 -99.16 24.13
C THR A 29 -7.54 -99.80 23.12
N ARG A 30 -6.89 -98.99 22.28
CA ARG A 30 -5.93 -99.47 21.29
C ARG A 30 -4.51 -99.36 21.82
N PHE A 31 -3.78 -100.47 21.83
CA PHE A 31 -2.39 -100.52 22.28
C PHE A 31 -1.47 -100.24 21.09
N ILE A 32 -0.68 -99.17 21.17
CA ILE A 32 0.37 -98.89 20.19
C ILE A 32 1.70 -99.06 20.91
N ARG A 33 2.47 -100.08 20.49
CA ARG A 33 3.84 -100.29 20.96
C ARG A 33 4.77 -99.46 20.10
N LEU A 34 5.39 -98.44 20.69
CA LEU A 34 6.41 -97.66 19.99
C LEU A 34 7.75 -98.36 20.12
N THR A 35 8.18 -99.01 19.03
CA THR A 35 9.52 -99.58 18.96
C THR A 35 10.58 -98.47 19.08
N PRO A 36 11.77 -98.75 19.66
CA PRO A 36 12.81 -97.74 19.88
C PRO A 36 13.23 -97.01 18.60
N PHE A 37 13.15 -97.70 17.45
CA PHE A 37 13.41 -97.13 16.13
C PHE A 37 12.40 -96.05 15.74
N VAL A 38 11.10 -96.26 15.98
CA VAL A 38 10.04 -95.29 15.66
C VAL A 38 10.15 -94.05 16.55
N GLN A 39 10.52 -94.21 17.82
CA GLN A 39 10.76 -93.09 18.73
C GLN A 39 11.97 -92.25 18.29
N ALA A 40 13.08 -92.90 17.93
CA ALA A 40 14.28 -92.21 17.45
C ALA A 40 14.02 -91.48 16.12
N ALA A 41 13.31 -92.11 15.18
CA ALA A 41 12.92 -91.49 13.92
C ALA A 41 11.98 -90.29 14.14
N GLY A 42 11.01 -90.39 15.06
CA GLY A 42 10.11 -89.30 15.41
C GLY A 42 10.84 -88.10 16.01
N ILE A 43 11.74 -88.33 16.97
CA ILE A 43 12.52 -87.25 17.60
C ILE A 43 13.48 -86.62 16.60
N SER A 44 14.16 -87.43 15.78
CA SER A 44 15.05 -86.92 14.74
C SER A 44 14.29 -86.10 13.69
N GLY A 45 13.08 -86.53 13.31
CA GLY A 45 12.22 -85.78 12.39
C GLY A 45 11.79 -84.43 12.98
N CYS A 46 11.33 -84.41 14.23
CA CYS A 46 10.99 -83.17 14.92
C CYS A 46 12.20 -82.23 15.08
N ALA A 47 13.38 -82.76 15.41
CA ALA A 47 14.60 -81.97 15.52
C ALA A 47 15.02 -81.36 14.17
N LEU A 48 14.87 -82.10 13.08
CA LEU A 48 15.18 -81.62 11.73
C LEU A 48 14.22 -80.50 11.31
N VAL A 49 12.91 -80.66 11.56
CA VAL A 49 11.92 -79.61 11.29
C VAL A 49 12.20 -78.37 12.13
N LEU A 50 12.51 -78.51 13.43
CA LEU A 50 12.87 -77.38 14.28
C LEU A 50 14.12 -76.66 13.76
N CYS A 51 15.19 -77.41 13.45
CA CYS A 51 16.40 -76.85 12.88
C CYS A 51 16.11 -76.09 11.57
N TRP A 52 15.31 -76.69 10.68
CA TRP A 52 14.87 -76.06 9.45
C TRP A 52 14.08 -74.77 9.68
N THR A 53 13.12 -74.77 10.61
CA THR A 53 12.33 -73.56 10.93
C THR A 53 13.18 -72.44 11.48
N ILE A 54 14.19 -72.74 12.32
CA ILE A 54 15.12 -71.76 12.86
C ILE A 54 15.97 -71.16 11.74
N VAL A 55 16.57 -72.00 10.89
CA VAL A 55 17.39 -71.55 9.75
C VAL A 55 16.57 -70.71 8.76
N SER A 56 15.36 -71.18 8.42
CA SER A 56 14.45 -70.46 7.53
C SER A 56 14.02 -69.11 8.12
N SER A 57 13.71 -69.04 9.42
CA SER A 57 13.32 -67.79 10.08
C SER A 57 14.48 -66.79 10.12
N ALA A 58 15.69 -67.27 10.43
CA ALA A 58 16.89 -66.46 10.41
C ALA A 58 17.19 -65.90 9.00
N MET A 59 17.02 -66.71 7.96
CA MET A 59 17.19 -66.28 6.58
C MET A 59 16.18 -65.18 6.19
N VAL A 60 14.90 -65.33 6.57
CA VAL A 60 13.87 -64.31 6.33
C VAL A 60 14.17 -63.01 7.07
N VAL A 61 14.61 -63.06 8.32
CA VAL A 61 15.00 -61.87 9.10
C VAL A 61 16.22 -61.18 8.48
N MET A 62 17.24 -61.94 8.07
CA MET A 62 18.45 -61.39 7.45
C MET A 62 18.18 -60.70 6.11
N HIS A 63 17.26 -61.25 5.30
CA HIS A 63 16.86 -60.63 4.04
C HIS A 63 15.79 -59.55 4.22
N GLY A 64 14.93 -59.66 5.24
CA GLY A 64 13.86 -58.70 5.53
C GLY A 64 14.34 -57.37 6.10
N PHE A 65 15.53 -57.34 6.71
CA PHE A 65 16.18 -56.13 7.21
C PHE A 65 17.42 -55.71 6.41
N GLY A 66 17.55 -56.20 5.17
CA GLY A 66 18.73 -55.99 4.32
C GLY A 66 19.02 -54.52 4.02
N SER A 67 20.23 -54.09 4.36
CA SER A 67 20.85 -52.77 4.18
C SER A 67 20.78 -52.09 2.80
N GLY A 68 20.31 -52.79 1.76
CA GLY A 68 20.07 -52.21 0.43
C GLY A 68 18.91 -51.21 0.41
N THR A 69 17.87 -51.43 1.23
CA THR A 69 16.73 -50.51 1.31
C THR A 69 17.10 -49.23 2.06
N LEU A 70 17.89 -49.30 3.13
CA LEU A 70 18.28 -48.13 3.94
C LEU A 70 19.23 -47.19 3.20
N TYR A 71 20.21 -47.71 2.45
CA TYR A 71 21.11 -46.87 1.66
C TYR A 71 20.37 -46.18 0.50
N GLU A 72 19.54 -46.92 -0.24
CA GLU A 72 18.72 -46.33 -1.30
C GLU A 72 17.64 -45.38 -0.77
N GLN A 73 17.11 -45.63 0.43
CA GLN A 73 16.18 -44.73 1.10
C GLN A 73 16.89 -43.46 1.55
N ALA A 74 18.09 -43.56 2.13
CA ALA A 74 18.89 -42.40 2.51
C ALA A 74 19.27 -41.53 1.30
N LEU A 75 19.62 -42.14 0.16
CA LEU A 75 19.88 -41.41 -1.08
C LEU A 75 18.63 -40.68 -1.61
N ARG A 76 17.46 -41.33 -1.57
CA ARG A 76 16.19 -40.70 -1.96
C ARG A 76 15.83 -39.54 -1.02
N ASP A 77 15.97 -39.74 0.28
CA ASP A 77 15.69 -38.71 1.27
C ASP A 77 16.64 -37.53 1.08
N GLN A 78 17.94 -37.77 0.88
CA GLN A 78 18.92 -36.72 0.56
C GLN A 78 18.51 -35.92 -0.69
N ALA A 79 18.15 -36.59 -1.78
CA ALA A 79 17.72 -35.91 -3.01
C ALA A 79 16.46 -35.06 -2.79
N VAL A 80 15.51 -35.54 -1.97
CA VAL A 80 14.31 -34.77 -1.59
C VAL A 80 14.69 -33.57 -0.72
N TYR A 81 15.60 -33.73 0.23
CA TYR A 81 16.09 -32.62 1.07
C TYR A 81 16.82 -31.56 0.25
N GLU A 82 17.71 -31.96 -0.66
CA GLU A 82 18.42 -31.05 -1.57
C GLU A 82 17.43 -30.30 -2.48
N SER A 83 16.42 -31.00 -3.02
CA SER A 83 15.35 -30.37 -3.79
C SER A 83 14.59 -29.31 -2.99
N ARG A 84 14.25 -29.61 -1.73
CA ARG A 84 13.57 -28.66 -0.83
C ARG A 84 14.46 -27.47 -0.48
N LEU A 85 15.73 -27.69 -0.21
CA LEU A 85 16.70 -26.62 0.06
C LEU A 85 16.86 -25.70 -1.14
N ASN A 86 16.93 -26.26 -2.35
CA ASN A 86 17.03 -25.46 -3.56
C ASN A 86 15.76 -24.63 -3.78
N LYS A 87 14.57 -25.23 -3.60
CA LYS A 87 13.29 -24.49 -3.64
C LYS A 87 13.25 -23.34 -2.63
N LEU A 88 13.61 -23.61 -1.37
CA LEU A 88 13.65 -22.58 -0.32
C LEU A 88 14.67 -21.48 -0.64
N ALA A 89 15.83 -21.82 -1.21
CA ALA A 89 16.83 -20.86 -1.65
C ALA A 89 16.30 -19.98 -2.80
N THR A 90 15.58 -20.57 -3.77
CA THR A 90 14.95 -19.81 -4.86
C THR A 90 13.87 -18.86 -4.36
N GLU A 91 13.01 -19.31 -3.44
CA GLU A 91 11.97 -18.47 -2.83
C GLU A 91 12.58 -17.33 -2.00
N ARG A 92 13.61 -17.62 -1.20
CA ARG A 92 14.36 -16.60 -0.45
C ARG A 92 14.97 -15.55 -1.39
N ASN A 93 15.59 -15.99 -2.49
CA ASN A 93 16.20 -15.07 -3.46
C ASN A 93 15.14 -14.23 -4.18
N ALA A 94 13.98 -14.80 -4.50
CA ALA A 94 12.85 -14.05 -5.06
C ALA A 94 12.34 -12.98 -4.07
N ARG A 95 12.09 -13.36 -2.81
CA ARG A 95 11.69 -12.42 -1.74
C ARG A 95 12.72 -11.31 -1.51
N ALA A 96 14.01 -11.63 -1.57
CA ALA A 96 15.07 -10.64 -1.42
C ALA A 96 15.09 -9.61 -2.57
N ARG A 97 14.83 -10.06 -3.81
CA ARG A 97 14.70 -9.18 -4.97
C ARG A 97 13.45 -8.31 -4.87
N GLU A 98 12.30 -8.91 -4.54
CA GLU A 98 11.05 -8.17 -4.33
C GLU A 98 11.19 -7.07 -3.27
N ALA A 99 11.88 -7.37 -2.16
CA ALA A 99 12.17 -6.39 -1.11
C ALA A 99 13.07 -5.26 -1.64
N ALA A 100 14.14 -5.58 -2.38
CA ALA A 100 15.01 -4.59 -3.00
C ALA A 100 14.24 -3.66 -3.97
N ASP A 101 13.41 -4.23 -4.83
CA ASP A 101 12.58 -3.46 -5.76
C ASP A 101 11.55 -2.59 -5.03
N ALA A 102 11.00 -3.07 -3.91
CA ALA A 102 10.11 -2.27 -3.06
C ALA A 102 10.85 -1.08 -2.43
N TYR A 103 12.11 -1.24 -2.02
CA TYR A 103 12.92 -0.13 -1.51
C TYR A 103 13.22 0.91 -2.59
N VAL A 104 13.50 0.48 -3.84
CA VAL A 104 13.70 1.41 -4.96
C VAL A 104 12.42 2.22 -5.20
N ARG A 105 11.27 1.56 -5.31
CA ARG A 105 9.98 2.26 -5.48
C ARG A 105 9.65 3.20 -4.31
N LEU A 106 10.02 2.84 -3.08
CA LEU A 106 9.85 3.70 -1.91
C LEU A 106 10.74 4.95 -2.01
N ALA A 107 11.99 4.79 -2.44
CA ALA A 107 12.90 5.91 -2.62
C ALA A 107 12.34 6.91 -3.66
N ASP A 108 11.86 6.41 -4.80
CA ASP A 108 11.25 7.23 -5.85
C ASP A 108 10.00 7.97 -5.33
N ALA A 109 9.13 7.27 -4.58
CA ALA A 109 7.93 7.89 -4.00
C ALA A 109 8.27 8.98 -2.97
N LEU A 110 9.34 8.80 -2.18
CA LEU A 110 9.79 9.81 -1.21
C LEU A 110 10.36 11.05 -1.92
N GLU A 111 11.04 10.89 -3.05
CA GLU A 111 11.52 12.00 -3.87
C GLU A 111 10.36 12.81 -4.46
N GLU A 112 9.32 12.13 -4.93
CA GLU A 112 8.10 12.78 -5.43
C GLU A 112 7.38 13.56 -4.33
N ILE A 113 7.23 12.96 -3.13
CA ILE A 113 6.63 13.64 -1.97
C ILE A 113 7.43 14.88 -1.58
N SER A 114 8.77 14.79 -1.59
CA SER A 114 9.66 15.95 -1.34
C SER A 114 9.41 17.08 -2.35
N THR A 115 9.23 16.72 -3.62
CA THR A 115 8.94 17.68 -4.70
C THR A 115 7.59 18.36 -4.48
N ILE A 116 6.55 17.59 -4.16
CA ILE A 116 5.21 18.12 -3.86
C ILE A 116 5.25 19.02 -2.62
N GLN A 117 5.94 18.63 -1.55
CA GLN A 117 6.09 19.46 -0.34
C GLN A 117 6.81 20.78 -0.64
N SER A 118 7.83 20.74 -1.50
CA SER A 118 8.55 21.94 -1.93
C SER A 118 7.65 22.86 -2.76
N GLN A 119 6.80 22.30 -3.64
CA GLN A 119 5.82 23.07 -4.41
C GLN A 119 4.74 23.68 -3.50
N LEU A 120 4.23 22.91 -2.53
CA LEU A 120 3.24 23.38 -1.56
C LEU A 120 3.80 24.53 -0.70
N LEU A 121 5.04 24.42 -0.21
CA LEU A 121 5.69 25.50 0.53
C LEU A 121 5.83 26.77 -0.31
N ARG A 122 6.25 26.65 -1.58
CA ARG A 122 6.31 27.82 -2.49
C ARG A 122 4.94 28.44 -2.74
N SER A 123 3.90 27.61 -2.87
CA SER A 123 2.51 28.07 -3.02
C SER A 123 2.03 28.83 -1.77
N GLU A 124 2.34 28.32 -0.59
CA GLU A 124 2.00 28.97 0.68
C GLU A 124 2.75 30.31 0.87
N ASP A 125 4.04 30.35 0.53
CA ASP A 125 4.82 31.60 0.53
C ASP A 125 4.22 32.61 -0.45
N ARG A 126 3.88 32.18 -1.67
CA ARG A 126 3.26 33.05 -2.67
C ARG A 126 1.90 33.58 -2.21
N ARG A 127 1.09 32.76 -1.54
CA ARG A 127 -0.18 33.18 -0.95
C ARG A 127 0.02 34.25 0.11
N ARG A 128 1.00 34.09 1.02
CA ARG A 128 1.35 35.09 2.04
C ARG A 128 1.88 36.39 1.44
N GLU A 129 2.69 36.30 0.38
CA GLU A 129 3.15 37.47 -0.37
C GLU A 129 1.99 38.23 -0.98
N LEU A 130 1.03 37.54 -1.59
CA LEU A 130 -0.17 38.15 -2.16
C LEU A 130 -1.06 38.80 -1.09
N GLU A 131 -1.28 38.14 0.04
CA GLU A 131 -2.03 38.69 1.18
C GLU A 131 -1.39 40.00 1.68
N THR A 132 -0.07 39.97 1.91
CA THR A 132 0.68 41.17 2.33
C THR A 132 0.66 42.26 1.25
N GLY A 133 0.79 41.87 -0.03
CA GLY A 133 0.74 42.80 -1.16
C GLY A 133 -0.60 43.51 -1.27
N VAL A 134 -1.72 42.78 -1.08
CA VAL A 134 -3.07 43.34 -1.06
C VAL A 134 -3.23 44.33 0.09
N ASP A 135 -2.75 44.00 1.29
CA ASP A 135 -2.82 44.90 2.45
C ASP A 135 -2.05 46.21 2.22
N VAL A 136 -0.85 46.13 1.63
CA VAL A 136 -0.04 47.31 1.29
C VAL A 136 -0.71 48.15 0.19
N MET A 137 -1.27 47.52 -0.84
CA MET A 137 -1.99 48.22 -1.91
C MET A 137 -3.25 48.90 -1.37
N ALA A 138 -4.03 48.23 -0.52
CA ALA A 138 -5.21 48.81 0.13
C ALA A 138 -4.84 50.00 1.04
N GLY A 139 -3.73 49.87 1.80
CA GLY A 139 -3.19 50.96 2.63
C GLY A 139 -2.78 52.18 1.80
N THR A 140 -2.06 51.94 0.70
CA THR A 140 -1.64 52.99 -0.24
C THR A 140 -2.84 53.69 -0.88
N LEU A 141 -3.84 52.92 -1.34
CA LEU A 141 -5.07 53.45 -1.93
C LEU A 141 -5.82 54.32 -0.93
N ARG A 142 -5.98 53.87 0.33
CA ARG A 142 -6.65 54.64 1.38
C ARG A 142 -5.91 55.94 1.70
N LYS A 143 -4.58 55.93 1.71
CA LYS A 143 -3.75 57.13 1.88
C LYS A 143 -3.92 58.10 0.72
N SER A 144 -3.83 57.64 -0.53
CA SER A 144 -4.02 58.46 -1.73
C SER A 144 -5.42 59.07 -1.80
N MET A 145 -6.47 58.31 -1.45
CA MET A 145 -7.84 58.84 -1.36
C MET A 145 -7.96 59.96 -0.31
N LYS A 146 -7.29 59.81 0.84
CA LYS A 146 -7.27 60.85 1.87
C LYS A 146 -6.54 62.11 1.40
N GLU A 147 -5.36 61.97 0.80
CA GLU A 147 -4.60 63.10 0.24
C GLU A 147 -5.40 63.84 -0.82
N ARG A 148 -6.10 63.11 -1.69
CA ARG A 148 -7.03 63.66 -2.68
C ARG A 148 -8.18 64.43 -2.03
N ASP A 149 -8.81 63.86 -1.00
CA ASP A 149 -9.95 64.48 -0.32
C ASP A 149 -9.50 65.73 0.47
N ASP A 150 -8.31 65.69 1.08
CA ASP A 150 -7.67 66.84 1.73
C ASP A 150 -7.36 67.94 0.71
N ALA A 151 -6.77 67.61 -0.44
CA ALA A 151 -6.50 68.56 -1.53
C ALA A 151 -7.80 69.19 -2.08
N ARG A 152 -8.86 68.40 -2.24
CA ARG A 152 -10.19 68.90 -2.62
C ARG A 152 -10.74 69.86 -1.58
N SER A 153 -10.63 69.53 -0.29
CA SER A 153 -11.08 70.41 0.80
C SER A 153 -10.32 71.75 0.81
N GLN A 154 -9.01 71.72 0.60
CA GLN A 154 -8.16 72.91 0.52
C GLN A 154 -8.53 73.76 -0.71
N SER A 155 -8.75 73.13 -1.86
CA SER A 155 -9.20 73.83 -3.07
C SER A 155 -10.57 74.50 -2.88
N ALA A 156 -11.51 73.83 -2.22
CA ALA A 156 -12.83 74.38 -1.89
C ALA A 156 -12.71 75.56 -0.90
N ALA A 157 -11.84 75.44 0.11
CA ALA A 157 -11.57 76.51 1.06
C ALA A 157 -10.90 77.74 0.40
N LEU A 158 -9.95 77.52 -0.53
CA LEU A 158 -9.33 78.59 -1.31
C LEU A 158 -10.35 79.28 -2.21
N LEU A 159 -11.21 78.52 -2.91
CA LEU A 159 -12.31 79.08 -3.70
C LEU A 159 -13.31 79.88 -2.85
N ALA A 160 -13.64 79.41 -1.64
CA ALA A 160 -14.50 80.14 -0.71
C ALA A 160 -13.86 81.47 -0.29
N LYS A 161 -12.57 81.47 0.10
CA LYS A 161 -11.81 82.69 0.42
C LYS A 161 -11.71 83.64 -0.76
N LEU A 162 -11.49 83.13 -1.98
CA LEU A 162 -11.47 83.94 -3.20
C LEU A 162 -12.84 84.57 -3.48
N ASN A 163 -13.94 83.85 -3.28
CA ASN A 163 -15.30 84.40 -3.43
C ASN A 163 -15.66 85.43 -2.34
N GLU A 164 -15.18 85.23 -1.11
CA GLU A 164 -15.36 86.17 0.00
C GLU A 164 -14.55 87.45 -0.25
N ASN A 165 -13.30 87.30 -0.70
CA ASN A 165 -12.46 88.39 -1.15
C ASN A 165 -13.02 89.05 -2.42
N ALA A 166 -13.61 88.33 -3.37
CA ALA A 166 -14.25 88.91 -4.56
C ALA A 166 -15.43 89.84 -4.23
N LYS A 167 -16.10 89.64 -3.09
CA LYS A 167 -17.09 90.59 -2.57
C LYS A 167 -16.47 91.85 -1.92
N GLY A 168 -15.19 91.83 -1.57
CA GLY A 168 -14.41 92.99 -1.09
C GLY A 168 -13.45 93.61 -2.12
N LEU A 169 -13.09 92.89 -3.18
CA LEU A 169 -12.14 93.27 -4.24
C LEU A 169 -12.75 94.12 -5.35
N ALA A 170 -14.05 94.39 -5.30
CA ALA A 170 -14.72 95.29 -6.24
C ALA A 170 -14.25 96.76 -6.13
N VAL A 171 -13.26 97.07 -5.28
CA VAL A 171 -12.79 98.45 -5.08
C VAL A 171 -11.32 98.67 -5.47
N GLU A 172 -10.39 97.74 -5.33
CA GLU A 172 -8.99 97.92 -5.78
C GLU A 172 -8.33 96.55 -6.04
N THR A 173 -8.18 96.15 -7.32
CA THR A 173 -7.31 95.04 -7.72
C THR A 173 -6.42 95.49 -8.87
N THR A 174 -5.11 95.31 -8.72
CA THR A 174 -4.11 95.61 -9.75
C THR A 174 -4.01 94.47 -10.77
N GLU A 175 -3.74 94.78 -12.05
CA GLU A 175 -3.60 93.78 -13.14
C GLU A 175 -2.58 92.67 -12.82
N GLU A 176 -1.55 92.99 -12.03
CA GLU A 176 -0.51 92.06 -11.60
C GLU A 176 -1.04 90.93 -10.70
N GLU A 177 -2.00 91.22 -9.80
CA GLU A 177 -2.60 90.20 -8.92
C GLU A 177 -3.53 89.26 -9.70
N LEU A 178 -4.28 89.79 -10.67
CA LEU A 178 -5.09 89.00 -11.59
C LEU A 178 -4.23 88.06 -12.43
N ALA A 179 -3.10 88.54 -12.96
CA ALA A 179 -2.16 87.73 -13.72
C ALA A 179 -1.51 86.62 -12.86
N ALA A 180 -1.14 86.93 -11.61
CA ALA A 180 -0.59 85.95 -10.67
C ALA A 180 -1.60 84.85 -10.32
N THR A 181 -2.87 85.23 -10.12
CA THR A 181 -3.95 84.28 -9.78
C THR A 181 -4.29 83.37 -10.96
N LEU A 182 -4.33 83.91 -12.18
CA LEU A 182 -4.51 83.12 -13.40
C LEU A 182 -3.33 82.15 -13.61
N GLY A 183 -2.10 82.62 -13.37
CA GLY A 183 -0.90 81.78 -13.42
C GLY A 183 -0.96 80.62 -12.44
N PHE A 184 -1.39 80.87 -11.21
CA PHE A 184 -1.58 79.83 -10.19
C PHE A 184 -2.65 78.80 -10.59
N LEU A 185 -3.81 79.25 -11.09
CA LEU A 185 -4.87 78.35 -11.57
C LEU A 185 -4.43 77.51 -12.75
N THR A 186 -3.68 78.09 -13.69
CA THR A 186 -3.18 77.38 -14.86
C THR A 186 -2.15 76.33 -14.46
N ALA A 187 -1.25 76.66 -13.53
CA ALA A 187 -0.27 75.71 -12.98
C ALA A 187 -0.97 74.58 -12.20
N ALA A 188 -1.97 74.89 -11.37
CA ALA A 188 -2.73 73.90 -10.63
C ALA A 188 -3.53 72.95 -11.55
N LEU A 189 -4.19 73.49 -12.60
CA LEU A 189 -4.90 72.69 -13.59
C LEU A 189 -3.96 71.80 -14.39
N THR A 190 -2.76 72.28 -14.72
CA THR A 190 -1.74 71.48 -15.41
C THR A 190 -1.26 70.34 -14.51
N GLY A 191 -1.01 70.62 -13.22
CA GLY A 191 -0.64 69.59 -12.24
C GLY A 191 -1.72 68.51 -12.06
N VAL A 192 -3.00 68.91 -11.96
CA VAL A 192 -4.13 67.98 -11.84
C VAL A 192 -4.34 67.15 -13.10
N ALA A 193 -4.16 67.75 -14.29
CA ALA A 193 -4.24 67.02 -15.55
C ALA A 193 -3.15 65.94 -15.63
N GLN A 194 -1.93 66.29 -15.23
CA GLN A 194 -0.78 65.39 -15.23
C GLN A 194 -0.95 64.25 -14.22
N GLU A 195 -1.40 64.55 -13.00
CA GLU A 195 -1.68 63.55 -11.96
C GLU A 195 -2.83 62.61 -12.36
N ARG A 196 -3.84 63.12 -13.07
CA ARG A 196 -4.93 62.28 -13.63
C ARG A 196 -4.39 61.32 -14.69
N ASP A 197 -3.53 61.79 -15.58
CA ASP A 197 -2.99 60.99 -16.67
C ASP A 197 -2.10 59.86 -16.10
N ASP A 198 -1.28 60.15 -15.08
CA ASP A 198 -0.49 59.14 -14.35
C ASP A 198 -1.38 58.08 -13.66
N LEU A 199 -2.47 58.52 -13.01
CA LEU A 199 -3.44 57.62 -12.40
C LEU A 199 -4.13 56.71 -13.42
N GLN A 200 -4.38 57.24 -14.61
CA GLN A 200 -5.03 56.51 -15.69
C GLN A 200 -4.10 55.44 -16.27
N GLU A 201 -2.82 55.77 -16.47
CA GLU A 201 -1.78 54.78 -16.83
C GLU A 201 -1.66 53.68 -15.78
N THR A 202 -1.64 54.05 -14.51
CA THR A 202 -1.54 53.07 -13.41
C THR A 202 -2.76 52.15 -13.34
N ALA A 203 -3.96 52.69 -13.59
CA ALA A 203 -5.19 51.92 -13.62
C ALA A 203 -5.24 50.94 -14.79
N ASP A 204 -4.75 51.34 -15.96
CA ASP A 204 -4.69 50.46 -17.13
C ASP A 204 -3.64 49.34 -16.92
N ALA A 205 -2.47 49.65 -16.37
CA ALA A 205 -1.48 48.64 -15.99
C ALA A 205 -2.00 47.64 -14.94
N ALA A 206 -2.87 48.09 -14.03
CA ALA A 206 -3.51 47.21 -13.05
C ALA A 206 -4.55 46.27 -13.69
N LYS A 207 -5.31 46.74 -14.70
CA LYS A 207 -6.22 45.89 -15.46
C LYS A 207 -5.47 44.80 -16.23
N ASP A 208 -4.37 45.18 -16.90
CA ASP A 208 -3.56 44.21 -17.66
C ASP A 208 -3.05 43.08 -16.76
N ARG A 209 -2.59 43.41 -15.54
CA ARG A 209 -2.18 42.39 -14.53
C ARG A 209 -3.35 41.51 -14.06
N LEU A 210 -4.55 42.07 -13.91
CA LEU A 210 -5.72 41.28 -13.53
C LEU A 210 -6.12 40.29 -14.63
N ASP A 211 -6.04 40.72 -15.89
CA ASP A 211 -6.29 39.86 -17.04
C ASP A 211 -5.25 38.74 -17.15
N GLU A 212 -3.97 39.04 -16.87
CA GLU A 212 -2.89 38.05 -16.79
C GLU A 212 -3.15 37.01 -15.69
N ILE A 213 -3.47 37.44 -14.46
CA ILE A 213 -3.79 36.53 -13.34
C ILE A 213 -5.03 35.68 -13.66
N ALA A 214 -6.06 36.27 -14.27
CA ALA A 214 -7.27 35.54 -14.66
C ALA A 214 -6.95 34.47 -15.71
N TYR A 215 -6.05 34.77 -16.64
CA TYR A 215 -5.57 33.80 -17.62
C TYR A 215 -4.76 32.68 -16.97
N GLU A 216 -3.81 33.00 -16.08
CA GLU A 216 -3.02 32.00 -15.34
C GLU A 216 -3.91 31.06 -14.52
N LYS A 217 -4.91 31.61 -13.81
CA LYS A 217 -5.88 30.82 -13.04
C LYS A 217 -6.65 29.85 -13.92
N ARG A 218 -7.07 30.26 -15.13
CA ARG A 218 -7.73 29.36 -16.08
C ARG A 218 -6.80 28.23 -16.52
N LEU A 219 -5.55 28.55 -16.83
CA LEU A 219 -4.55 27.56 -17.23
C LEU A 219 -4.26 26.56 -16.11
N GLU A 220 -4.23 27.02 -14.86
CA GLU A 220 -4.04 26.18 -13.69
C GLU A 220 -5.22 25.22 -13.48
N VAL A 221 -6.46 25.73 -13.59
CA VAL A 221 -7.67 24.89 -13.54
C VAL A 221 -7.66 23.83 -14.64
N GLU A 222 -7.28 24.19 -15.88
CA GLU A 222 -7.17 23.22 -16.98
C GLU A 222 -6.07 22.17 -16.75
N ARG A 223 -4.94 22.56 -16.14
CA ARG A 223 -3.86 21.63 -15.77
C ARG A 223 -4.32 20.68 -14.69
N ASN A 224 -4.95 21.17 -13.62
CA ASN A 224 -5.49 20.34 -12.55
C ASN A 224 -6.52 19.36 -13.11
N GLU A 225 -7.41 19.80 -14.00
CA GLU A 225 -8.40 18.94 -14.65
C GLU A 225 -7.77 17.82 -15.47
N ARG A 226 -6.61 18.07 -16.08
CA ARG A 226 -5.86 17.06 -16.81
C ARG A 226 -5.23 16.05 -15.86
N VAL A 227 -4.66 16.52 -14.75
CA VAL A 227 -4.05 15.66 -13.72
C VAL A 227 -5.10 14.75 -13.09
N PHE A 228 -6.28 15.29 -12.73
CA PHE A 228 -7.37 14.48 -12.16
C PHE A 228 -7.84 13.40 -13.14
N ARG A 229 -8.09 13.73 -14.42
CA ARG A 229 -8.42 12.72 -15.43
C ARG A 229 -7.35 11.66 -15.59
N GLN A 230 -6.07 12.03 -15.57
CA GLN A 230 -4.97 11.06 -15.65
C GLN A 230 -4.92 10.13 -14.44
N ILE A 231 -5.24 10.64 -13.24
CA ILE A 231 -5.34 9.83 -12.02
C ILE A 231 -6.55 8.89 -12.10
N GLU A 232 -7.72 9.38 -12.51
CA GLU A 232 -8.94 8.59 -12.71
C GLU A 232 -8.70 7.45 -13.72
N ASP A 233 -8.16 7.76 -14.90
CA ASP A 233 -7.83 6.77 -15.94
C ASP A 233 -6.83 5.70 -15.43
N ALA A 234 -5.82 6.13 -14.65
CA ALA A 234 -4.82 5.23 -14.07
C ALA A 234 -5.43 4.32 -12.99
N ILE A 235 -6.35 4.85 -12.17
CA ILE A 235 -7.08 4.07 -11.17
C ILE A 235 -8.00 3.05 -11.86
N GLU A 236 -8.78 3.47 -12.86
CA GLU A 236 -9.69 2.59 -13.59
C GLU A 236 -8.92 1.44 -14.27
N THR A 237 -7.82 1.76 -14.96
CA THR A 237 -6.94 0.76 -15.60
C THR A 237 -6.36 -0.24 -14.60
N SER A 238 -6.03 0.21 -13.38
CA SER A 238 -5.47 -0.63 -12.32
C SER A 238 -6.53 -1.47 -11.60
N LEU A 239 -7.75 -0.96 -11.47
CA LEU A 239 -8.84 -1.58 -10.69
C LEU A 239 -9.71 -2.54 -11.51
N ALA A 240 -9.89 -2.29 -12.82
CA ALA A 240 -10.71 -3.11 -13.70
C ALA A 240 -10.30 -4.61 -13.71
N PRO A 241 -9.02 -4.99 -13.83
CA PRO A 241 -8.62 -6.40 -13.84
C PRO A 241 -8.93 -7.13 -12.52
N ILE A 242 -8.87 -6.40 -11.41
CA ILE A 242 -9.14 -6.95 -10.08
C ILE A 242 -10.64 -7.22 -9.93
N LYS A 243 -11.50 -6.28 -10.37
CA LYS A 243 -12.96 -6.46 -10.36
C LYS A 243 -13.38 -7.66 -11.22
N ASP A 244 -12.76 -7.82 -12.39
CA ASP A 244 -13.02 -8.95 -13.30
C ASP A 244 -12.61 -10.30 -12.67
N MET A 245 -11.47 -10.35 -11.97
CA MET A 245 -11.04 -11.58 -11.27
C MET A 245 -11.99 -11.98 -10.13
N PHE A 246 -12.43 -11.03 -9.29
CA PHE A 246 -13.37 -11.33 -8.20
C PHE A 246 -14.73 -11.78 -8.71
N ALA A 247 -15.21 -11.16 -9.80
CA ALA A 247 -16.44 -11.55 -10.47
C ALA A 247 -16.34 -12.97 -11.07
N ALA A 248 -15.22 -13.32 -11.71
CA ALA A 248 -14.99 -14.64 -12.31
C ALA A 248 -14.96 -15.78 -11.27
N VAL A 249 -14.58 -15.49 -10.02
CA VAL A 249 -14.54 -16.47 -8.92
C VAL A 249 -15.92 -16.57 -8.20
N GLY A 250 -16.91 -15.76 -8.59
CA GLY A 250 -18.26 -15.79 -8.01
C GLY A 250 -18.34 -15.21 -6.59
N LEU A 251 -17.34 -14.42 -6.18
CA LEU A 251 -17.34 -13.73 -4.90
C LEU A 251 -18.04 -12.37 -5.03
N PRO A 252 -19.05 -12.06 -4.20
CA PRO A 252 -19.70 -10.75 -4.21
C PRO A 252 -18.74 -9.71 -3.62
N THR A 253 -18.03 -9.03 -4.51
CA THR A 253 -17.08 -7.94 -4.30
C THR A 253 -17.54 -6.96 -3.22
N ASP A 254 -18.80 -6.52 -3.27
CA ASP A 254 -19.36 -5.52 -2.35
C ASP A 254 -19.41 -6.01 -0.89
N SER A 255 -19.67 -7.31 -0.69
CA SER A 255 -19.81 -7.88 0.66
C SER A 255 -18.48 -8.05 1.39
N ILE A 256 -17.39 -8.27 0.63
CA ILE A 256 -16.02 -8.36 1.15
C ILE A 256 -15.53 -6.96 1.50
N ILE A 257 -15.78 -5.97 0.64
CA ILE A 257 -15.48 -4.56 0.90
C ILE A 257 -16.18 -4.09 2.18
N GLU A 258 -17.47 -4.39 2.36
CA GLU A 258 -18.20 -4.01 3.59
C GLU A 258 -17.63 -4.66 4.86
N GLN A 259 -17.20 -5.93 4.79
CA GLN A 259 -16.63 -6.64 5.94
C GLN A 259 -15.24 -6.11 6.31
N VAL A 260 -14.41 -5.78 5.32
CA VAL A 260 -13.08 -5.20 5.54
C VAL A 260 -13.20 -3.74 6.01
N ARG A 261 -14.13 -2.95 5.43
CA ARG A 261 -14.47 -1.59 5.86
C ARG A 261 -14.85 -1.55 7.35
N ARG A 262 -15.66 -2.51 7.81
CA ARG A 262 -16.06 -2.64 9.23
C ARG A 262 -14.90 -3.02 10.15
N ARG A 263 -13.94 -3.81 9.66
CA ARG A 263 -12.77 -4.27 10.43
C ARG A 263 -11.65 -3.24 10.50
N TYR A 264 -11.50 -2.40 9.46
CA TYR A 264 -10.46 -1.37 9.36
C TYR A 264 -10.92 0.04 9.74
N SER A 265 -12.22 0.32 9.89
CA SER A 265 -12.71 1.63 10.36
C SER A 265 -12.47 1.87 11.86
N GLY A 266 -12.00 0.87 12.61
CA GLY A 266 -11.86 0.94 14.07
C GLY A 266 -10.56 1.56 14.60
N GLN A 267 -9.57 1.83 13.75
CA GLN A 267 -8.26 2.27 14.22
C GLN A 267 -7.63 3.27 13.23
N GLY A 268 -7.97 4.55 13.41
CA GLY A 268 -7.37 5.76 12.80
C GLY A 268 -6.45 5.54 11.59
N GLY A 269 -7.03 5.27 10.41
CA GLY A 269 -6.30 4.99 9.18
C GLY A 269 -5.77 6.24 8.46
N LEU A 270 -4.68 6.05 7.72
CA LEU A 270 -3.76 7.04 7.11
C LEU A 270 -4.33 8.03 6.08
N LEU A 271 -5.63 8.04 5.79
CA LEU A 271 -6.23 8.93 4.78
C LEU A 271 -7.63 9.38 5.26
N SER A 272 -7.65 10.25 6.26
CA SER A 272 -8.88 10.97 6.64
C SER A 272 -9.36 11.86 5.48
N PRO A 273 -10.68 12.09 5.34
CA PRO A 273 -11.22 13.06 4.39
C PRO A 273 -10.54 14.42 4.58
N VAL A 274 -10.21 15.11 3.49
CA VAL A 274 -9.68 16.47 3.56
C VAL A 274 -10.82 17.38 3.98
N VAL A 275 -11.03 17.53 5.29
CA VAL A 275 -11.95 18.52 5.86
C VAL A 275 -11.19 19.80 6.12
N PHE A 276 -11.44 20.83 5.30
CA PHE A 276 -11.07 22.19 5.68
C PHE A 276 -12.13 22.78 6.63
N SER A 277 -11.61 23.39 7.69
CA SER A 277 -12.36 24.15 8.69
C SER A 277 -13.00 25.38 8.03
N THR A 278 -14.33 25.39 7.98
CA THR A 278 -15.16 26.52 7.56
C THR A 278 -15.16 27.61 8.63
N SER A 279 -14.06 28.33 8.78
CA SER A 279 -14.08 29.66 9.41
C SER A 279 -14.10 30.70 8.29
N GLY A 280 -15.24 30.81 7.64
CA GLY A 280 -15.48 31.74 6.53
C GLY A 280 -16.37 31.10 5.49
N GLU A 281 -17.62 31.54 5.42
CA GLU A 281 -18.60 31.16 4.40
C GLU A 281 -18.03 31.35 2.99
N THR A 282 -18.03 30.32 2.16
CA THR A 282 -18.25 30.40 0.71
C THR A 282 -18.37 28.99 0.10
N GLU A 283 -19.06 28.92 -1.04
CA GLU A 283 -19.46 27.74 -1.81
C GLU A 283 -18.49 26.54 -1.75
N GLU A 284 -19.06 25.34 -1.64
CA GLU A 284 -18.34 24.07 -1.76
C GLU A 284 -17.53 24.06 -3.06
N ASP A 285 -16.20 24.11 -2.97
CA ASP A 285 -15.31 24.08 -4.14
C ASP A 285 -15.51 22.75 -4.89
N PRO A 286 -15.96 22.79 -6.17
CA PRO A 286 -16.13 21.58 -6.98
C PRO A 286 -14.88 20.71 -7.05
N GLN A 287 -13.68 21.31 -6.91
CA GLN A 287 -12.41 20.58 -6.91
C GLN A 287 -12.22 19.75 -5.63
N LEU A 288 -12.72 20.21 -4.48
CA LEU A 288 -12.66 19.47 -3.22
C LEU A 288 -13.59 18.25 -3.23
N LEU A 289 -14.77 18.39 -3.82
CA LEU A 289 -15.70 17.27 -4.02
C LEU A 289 -15.05 16.17 -4.86
N ARG A 290 -14.44 16.55 -6.00
CA ARG A 290 -13.74 15.61 -6.87
C ARG A 290 -12.49 14.99 -6.24
N ALA A 291 -11.69 15.77 -5.51
CA ALA A 291 -10.54 15.24 -4.79
C ALA A 291 -10.94 14.19 -3.74
N ASN A 292 -12.06 14.40 -3.04
CA ASN A 292 -12.60 13.42 -2.11
C ASN A 292 -13.11 12.15 -2.83
N GLU A 293 -13.70 12.28 -4.01
CA GLU A 293 -14.12 11.13 -4.84
C GLU A 293 -12.90 10.28 -5.27
N VAL A 294 -11.83 10.91 -5.76
CA VAL A 294 -10.58 10.22 -6.12
C VAL A 294 -9.94 9.54 -4.90
N LEU A 295 -9.94 10.19 -3.74
CA LEU A 295 -9.44 9.59 -2.49
C LEU A 295 -10.27 8.36 -2.08
N GLU A 296 -11.58 8.38 -2.29
CA GLU A 296 -12.45 7.23 -2.03
C GLU A 296 -12.13 6.06 -2.98
N GLN A 297 -11.92 6.35 -4.27
CA GLN A 297 -11.53 5.33 -5.26
C GLN A 297 -10.16 4.71 -4.95
N LEU A 298 -9.17 5.52 -4.53
CA LEU A 298 -7.86 5.04 -4.09
C LEU A 298 -7.97 4.13 -2.85
N ARG A 299 -8.86 4.50 -1.90
CA ARG A 299 -9.13 3.68 -0.71
C ARG A 299 -9.76 2.33 -1.09
N GLU A 300 -10.67 2.31 -2.05
CA GLU A 300 -11.26 1.08 -2.57
C GLU A 300 -10.18 0.18 -3.19
N ALA A 301 -9.28 0.74 -4.02
CA ALA A 301 -8.17 0.00 -4.62
C ALA A 301 -7.20 -0.58 -3.57
N GLU A 302 -6.87 0.18 -2.53
CA GLU A 302 -6.01 -0.30 -1.44
C GLU A 302 -6.67 -1.45 -0.65
N LEU A 303 -7.98 -1.34 -0.40
CA LEU A 303 -8.76 -2.41 0.24
C LEU A 303 -8.75 -3.71 -0.58
N PHE A 304 -8.91 -3.62 -1.90
CA PHE A 304 -8.80 -4.78 -2.79
C PHE A 304 -7.42 -5.42 -2.75
N ARG A 305 -6.36 -4.61 -2.75
CA ARG A 305 -4.99 -5.12 -2.66
C ARG A 305 -4.75 -5.87 -1.36
N VAL A 306 -5.23 -5.34 -0.23
CA VAL A 306 -5.11 -5.98 1.09
C VAL A 306 -5.92 -7.29 1.13
N ALA A 307 -7.12 -7.31 0.56
CA ALA A 307 -7.95 -8.52 0.51
C ALA A 307 -7.33 -9.66 -0.31
N MET A 308 -6.50 -9.37 -1.31
CA MET A 308 -5.77 -10.39 -2.08
C MET A 308 -4.52 -10.93 -1.38
N GLN A 309 -3.95 -10.19 -0.42
CA GLN A 309 -2.74 -10.59 0.32
C GLN A 309 -3.05 -11.33 1.63
N GLY A 310 -4.30 -11.23 2.11
CA GLY A 310 -4.78 -11.85 3.35
C GLY A 310 -5.33 -13.26 3.18
#